data_AF-A0A5J4KJZ9-F1
#
_entry.id   AF-A0A5J4KJZ9-F1
#
_cell.length_a   1.000
_cell.length_b   1.000
_cell.length_c   1.000
_cell.angle_alpha   90.00
_cell.angle_beta   90.00
_cell.angle_gamma   90.00
#
_symmetry.space_group_name_H-M   'P 1'
#
loop_
_entity.id
_entity.type
_entity.pdbx_description
1 polymer ?
#
loop_
_entity_poly.entity_id
_entity_poly.type
_entity_poly.pdbx_seq_one_letter_code
_entity_poly.pdbx_strand_id
1 'polypeptide(L)'
;MTALLAIENLKPDLVVPIQQEELDEVPGNMSVAQLQTKDKLSVENLLYGLLLPSGSDAAVVLAHTVSGNTTSFVALMNARAAQIGLTDTHYANPHGAEDPGNYSSAADLVKLARVAMGYPLFAQIVATSSHPLASDYYRHSYPNWNNTLATFLQTVPGANGIKTGSNATSTDWCMVFSAYRNGHLLIGAEMQAHSSQQVFNDAANILNH
;
A
#
# COMPACT_ATOMS: atom_id res chain seq x y z
N MET A 1 -0.13 5.51 -3.63
CA MET A 1 0.20 5.90 -5.02
C MET A 1 0.77 4.71 -5.80
N THR A 2 1.76 3.98 -5.28
CA THR A 2 2.38 2.82 -5.95
C THR A 2 1.38 1.80 -6.49
N ALA A 3 0.43 1.34 -5.65
CA ALA A 3 -0.62 0.42 -6.09
C ALA A 3 -1.51 0.99 -7.20
N LEU A 4 -1.87 2.29 -7.12
CA LEU A 4 -2.68 2.95 -8.14
C LEU A 4 -1.97 2.94 -9.50
N LEU A 5 -0.70 3.35 -9.54
CA LEU A 5 0.08 3.37 -10.78
C LEU A 5 0.31 1.97 -11.34
N ALA A 6 0.58 0.97 -10.49
CA ALA A 6 0.70 -0.42 -10.94
C ALA A 6 -0.60 -0.89 -11.61
N ILE A 7 -1.77 -0.63 -11.01
CA ILE A 7 -3.07 -1.00 -11.56
C ILE A 7 -3.39 -0.23 -12.85
N GLU A 8 -2.99 1.03 -12.96
CA GLU A 8 -3.22 1.87 -14.15
C GLU A 8 -2.35 1.47 -15.35
N ASN A 9 -1.17 0.86 -15.11
CA ASN A 9 -0.16 0.64 -16.15
C ASN A 9 0.13 -0.83 -16.46
N LEU A 10 -0.25 -1.76 -15.58
CA LEU A 10 0.07 -3.18 -15.72
C LEU A 10 -1.18 -4.05 -15.74
N LYS A 11 -1.11 -5.18 -16.45
CA LYS A 11 -2.16 -6.21 -16.39
C LYS A 11 -1.99 -7.03 -15.10
N PRO A 12 -3.07 -7.36 -14.38
CA PRO A 12 -2.98 -8.14 -13.13
C PRO A 12 -2.32 -9.52 -13.28
N ASP A 13 -2.49 -10.15 -14.45
CA ASP A 13 -1.96 -11.48 -14.79
C ASP A 13 -0.54 -11.45 -15.37
N LEU A 14 0.05 -10.26 -15.57
CA LEU A 14 1.44 -10.13 -16.00
C LEU A 14 2.35 -10.76 -14.95
N VAL A 15 3.16 -11.73 -15.36
CA VAL A 15 4.13 -12.42 -14.51
C VAL A 15 5.46 -11.68 -14.54
N VAL A 16 5.93 -11.27 -13.37
CA VAL A 16 7.15 -10.47 -13.15
C VAL A 16 8.21 -11.33 -12.45
N PRO A 17 9.40 -11.51 -13.04
CA PRO A 17 10.52 -12.15 -12.36
C PRO A 17 11.18 -11.18 -11.38
N ILE A 18 11.40 -11.62 -10.13
CA ILE A 18 12.05 -10.81 -9.10
C ILE A 18 13.57 -10.80 -9.32
N GLN A 19 14.15 -9.61 -9.36
CA GLN A 19 15.58 -9.37 -9.54
C GLN A 19 16.24 -8.97 -8.23
N GLN A 20 17.52 -9.34 -8.07
CA GLN A 20 18.28 -8.99 -6.86
C GLN A 20 18.44 -7.48 -6.71
N GLU A 21 18.65 -6.76 -7.81
CA GLU A 21 18.81 -5.30 -7.81
C GLU A 21 17.60 -4.57 -7.21
N GLU A 22 16.38 -5.10 -7.40
CA GLU A 22 15.15 -4.54 -6.81
C GLU A 22 15.12 -4.73 -5.29
N LEU A 23 15.61 -5.88 -4.81
CA LEU A 23 15.66 -6.17 -3.38
C LEU A 23 16.74 -5.36 -2.66
N ASP A 24 17.85 -5.07 -3.36
CA ASP A 24 18.97 -4.29 -2.82
C ASP A 24 18.63 -2.80 -2.59
N GLU A 25 17.58 -2.28 -3.25
CA GLU A 25 17.09 -0.91 -3.03
C GLU A 25 16.27 -0.74 -1.73
N VAL A 26 15.85 -1.84 -1.10
CA VAL A 26 14.99 -1.79 0.09
C VAL A 26 15.81 -1.51 1.35
N PRO A 27 15.53 -0.43 2.10
CA PRO A 27 16.22 -0.19 3.38
C PRO A 27 15.94 -1.31 4.39
N GLY A 28 16.97 -1.75 5.12
CA GLY A 28 16.88 -2.93 6.01
C GLY A 28 15.94 -2.81 7.22
N ASN A 29 15.41 -1.62 7.52
CA ASN A 29 14.44 -1.37 8.58
C ASN A 29 12.98 -1.34 8.09
N MET A 30 12.74 -1.60 6.79
CA MET A 30 11.40 -1.57 6.21
C MET A 30 10.70 -2.93 6.32
N SER A 31 9.37 -2.90 6.30
CA SER A 31 8.57 -4.12 6.12
C SER A 31 8.75 -4.69 4.71
N VAL A 32 8.80 -6.02 4.61
CA VAL A 32 9.00 -6.74 3.35
C VAL A 32 7.96 -7.86 3.22
N ALA A 33 7.56 -8.15 1.99
CA ALA A 33 6.75 -9.30 1.61
C ALA A 33 7.56 -10.60 1.53
N GLN A 34 8.88 -10.52 1.76
CA GLN A 34 9.84 -11.62 1.68
C GLN A 34 10.01 -12.14 0.25
N LEU A 35 9.95 -11.24 -0.73
CA LEU A 35 10.23 -11.57 -2.12
C LEU A 35 11.64 -12.14 -2.26
N GLN A 36 11.78 -13.16 -3.10
CA GLN A 36 13.07 -13.82 -3.35
C GLN A 36 13.45 -13.71 -4.82
N THR A 37 14.72 -13.40 -5.08
CA THR A 37 15.29 -13.36 -6.43
C THR A 37 15.01 -14.67 -7.17
N LYS A 38 14.67 -14.56 -8.46
CA LYS A 38 14.28 -15.64 -9.40
C LYS A 38 12.85 -16.15 -9.25
N ASP A 39 12.14 -15.82 -8.18
CA ASP A 39 10.71 -16.07 -8.14
C ASP A 39 10.00 -15.32 -9.25
N LYS A 40 8.83 -15.83 -9.66
CA LYS A 40 7.93 -15.13 -10.56
C LYS A 40 6.56 -14.98 -9.92
N LEU A 41 6.09 -13.75 -9.84
CA LEU A 41 4.79 -13.40 -9.27
C LEU A 41 3.97 -12.63 -10.28
N SER A 42 2.66 -12.86 -10.29
CA SER A 42 1.75 -11.98 -11.02
C SER A 42 1.73 -10.58 -10.38
N VAL A 43 1.42 -9.55 -11.16
CA VAL A 43 1.21 -8.19 -10.66
C VAL A 43 0.15 -8.16 -9.54
N GLU A 44 -0.92 -8.96 -9.68
CA GLU A 44 -1.91 -9.12 -8.61
C GLU A 44 -1.27 -9.61 -7.30
N ASN A 45 -0.42 -10.64 -7.34
CA ASN A 45 0.27 -11.12 -6.14
C ASN A 45 1.23 -10.06 -5.59
N LEU A 46 1.94 -9.33 -6.44
CA LEU A 46 2.78 -8.21 -5.99
C LEU A 46 1.95 -7.10 -5.31
N LEU A 47 0.74 -6.82 -5.79
CA LEU A 47 -0.17 -5.88 -5.15
C LEU A 47 -0.65 -6.38 -3.78
N TYR A 48 -0.90 -7.69 -3.61
CA TYR A 48 -1.17 -8.27 -2.29
C TYR A 48 0.06 -8.12 -1.36
N GLY A 49 1.26 -8.44 -1.84
CA GLY A 49 2.51 -8.27 -1.09
C GLY A 49 2.78 -6.82 -0.71
N LEU A 50 2.40 -5.87 -1.56
CA LEU A 50 2.47 -4.44 -1.27
C LEU A 50 1.45 -4.00 -0.21
N LEU A 51 0.18 -4.37 -0.38
CA LEU A 51 -0.91 -3.74 0.36
C LEU A 51 -1.21 -4.41 1.71
N LEU A 52 -0.98 -5.71 1.86
CA LEU A 52 -1.34 -6.45 3.07
C LEU A 52 -0.24 -6.31 4.14
N PRO A 53 0.98 -6.83 3.93
CA PRO A 53 2.07 -6.75 4.90
C PRO A 53 2.91 -5.47 4.75
N SER A 54 2.52 -4.55 3.86
CA SER A 54 3.29 -3.33 3.56
C SER A 54 4.67 -3.60 2.93
N GLY A 55 4.77 -4.60 2.06
CA GLY A 55 6.04 -5.05 1.48
C GLY A 55 6.71 -3.97 0.63
N SER A 56 7.85 -3.46 1.10
CA SER A 56 8.64 -2.44 0.41
C SER A 56 9.40 -3.01 -0.78
N ASP A 57 9.81 -4.27 -0.70
CA ASP A 57 10.30 -5.09 -1.81
C ASP A 57 9.27 -5.15 -2.96
N ALA A 58 8.01 -5.45 -2.66
CA ALA A 58 6.94 -5.44 -3.66
C ALA A 58 6.72 -4.04 -4.27
N ALA A 59 6.90 -2.97 -3.48
CA ALA A 59 6.82 -1.60 -3.97
C ALA A 59 7.91 -1.28 -5.00
N VAL A 60 9.16 -1.69 -4.74
CA VAL A 60 10.29 -1.49 -5.67
C VAL A 60 10.12 -2.32 -6.94
N VAL A 61 9.76 -3.59 -6.82
CA VAL A 61 9.51 -4.47 -7.99
C VAL A 61 8.41 -3.88 -8.88
N LEU A 62 7.30 -3.41 -8.30
CA LEU A 62 6.23 -2.76 -9.07
C LEU A 62 6.72 -1.45 -9.72
N ALA A 63 7.55 -0.67 -9.03
CA ALA A 63 8.13 0.55 -9.58
C ALA A 63 9.03 0.27 -10.79
N HIS A 64 9.88 -0.75 -10.71
CA HIS A 64 10.74 -1.20 -11.81
C HIS A 64 9.91 -1.74 -12.97
N THR A 65 8.86 -2.52 -12.68
CA THR A 65 7.98 -3.07 -13.72
C THR A 65 7.25 -1.97 -14.49
N VAL A 66 6.82 -0.89 -13.83
CA VAL A 66 6.10 0.22 -14.47
C VAL A 66 7.04 1.18 -15.20
N SER A 67 8.19 1.52 -14.62
CA SER A 67 9.01 2.65 -15.10
C SER A 67 10.48 2.32 -15.33
N GLY A 68 10.88 1.06 -15.18
CA GLY A 68 12.25 0.57 -15.35
C GLY A 68 13.19 0.83 -14.17
N ASN A 69 12.88 1.80 -13.29
CA ASN A 69 13.62 2.08 -12.05
C ASN A 69 12.77 2.96 -11.11
N THR A 70 13.15 3.00 -9.83
CA THR A 70 12.47 3.80 -8.80
C THR A 70 12.50 5.31 -9.08
N THR A 71 13.59 5.85 -9.62
CA THR A 71 13.69 7.30 -9.94
C THR A 71 12.63 7.75 -10.94
N SER A 72 12.47 7.00 -12.04
CA SER A 72 11.48 7.28 -13.08
C SER A 72 10.07 7.06 -12.55
N PHE A 73 9.88 6.06 -11.70
CA PHE A 73 8.61 5.80 -11.05
C PHE A 73 8.20 6.92 -10.09
N VAL A 74 9.12 7.48 -9.30
CA VAL A 74 8.86 8.62 -8.40
C VAL A 74 8.44 9.86 -9.20
N ALA A 75 9.07 10.11 -10.36
CA ALA A 75 8.62 11.17 -11.26
C ALA A 75 7.17 10.93 -11.74
N LEU A 76 6.81 9.69 -12.07
CA LEU A 76 5.45 9.30 -12.43
C LEU A 76 4.46 9.46 -11.25
N MET A 77 4.87 9.11 -10.03
CA MET A 77 4.07 9.31 -8.80
C MET A 77 3.72 10.78 -8.59
N ASN A 78 4.69 11.68 -8.72
CA ASN A 78 4.48 13.11 -8.57
C ASN A 78 3.66 13.72 -9.72
N ALA A 79 3.87 13.26 -10.96
CA ALA A 79 3.03 13.64 -12.08
C ALA A 79 1.58 13.22 -11.86
N ARG A 80 1.34 11.99 -11.36
CA ARG A 80 0.00 11.50 -11.03
C ARG A 80 -0.64 12.25 -9.87
N ALA A 81 0.14 12.59 -8.85
CA ALA A 81 -0.29 13.43 -7.72
C ALA A 81 -0.83 14.78 -8.21
N ALA A 82 -0.08 15.47 -9.09
CA ALA A 82 -0.51 16.73 -9.70
C ALA A 82 -1.79 16.56 -10.54
N GLN A 83 -1.88 15.50 -11.36
CA GLN A 83 -3.05 15.22 -12.20
C GLN A 83 -4.35 15.04 -11.42
N ILE A 84 -4.29 14.42 -10.22
CA ILE A 84 -5.47 14.18 -9.39
C ILE A 84 -5.65 15.24 -8.28
N GLY A 85 -4.86 16.32 -8.31
CA GLY A 85 -5.01 17.47 -7.43
C GLY A 85 -4.56 17.24 -5.98
N LEU A 86 -3.49 16.45 -5.78
CA LEU A 86 -2.82 16.31 -4.49
C LEU A 86 -1.78 17.42 -4.33
N THR A 87 -2.22 18.59 -3.87
CA THR A 87 -1.41 19.82 -3.84
C THR A 87 -0.43 19.89 -2.67
N ASP A 88 -0.66 19.10 -1.63
CA ASP A 88 0.16 19.05 -0.40
C ASP A 88 0.89 17.70 -0.30
N THR A 89 1.21 17.09 -1.45
CA THR A 89 1.84 15.78 -1.53
C THR A 89 3.04 15.80 -2.46
N HIS A 90 4.14 15.21 -2.00
CA HIS A 90 5.31 14.91 -2.82
C HIS A 90 5.87 13.55 -2.41
N TYR A 91 6.25 12.75 -3.39
CA TYR A 91 6.85 11.44 -3.20
C TYR A 91 8.34 11.49 -3.48
N ALA A 92 9.15 10.85 -2.62
CA ALA A 92 10.58 10.66 -2.85
C ALA A 92 10.96 9.20 -3.10
N ASN A 93 10.09 8.26 -2.74
CA ASN A 93 10.30 6.82 -2.91
C ASN A 93 8.94 6.09 -3.03
N PRO A 94 8.90 4.84 -3.54
CA PRO A 94 7.64 4.10 -3.76
C PRO A 94 7.09 3.39 -2.52
N HIS A 95 7.88 3.24 -1.46
CA HIS A 95 7.54 2.42 -0.29
C HIS A 95 7.20 3.23 0.97
N GLY A 96 7.45 4.55 0.98
CA GLY A 96 7.20 5.42 2.12
C GLY A 96 8.28 5.39 3.19
N ALA A 97 9.53 5.03 2.84
CA ALA A 97 10.64 5.20 3.77
C ALA A 97 10.85 6.69 4.06
N GLU A 98 11.44 6.98 5.22
CA GLU A 98 11.73 8.34 5.62
C GLU A 98 12.63 9.05 4.61
N ASP A 99 12.13 10.18 4.11
CA ASP A 99 12.85 11.08 3.22
C ASP A 99 12.24 12.48 3.43
N PRO A 100 13.03 13.55 3.61
CA PRO A 100 12.50 14.91 3.78
C PRO A 100 11.61 15.38 2.61
N GLY A 101 11.81 14.83 1.42
CA GLY A 101 10.98 15.06 0.25
C GLY A 101 9.70 14.23 0.23
N ASN A 102 9.48 13.27 1.13
CA ASN A 102 8.29 12.43 1.13
C ASN A 102 7.26 12.93 2.15
N TYR A 103 6.20 13.59 1.67
CA TYR A 103 5.15 14.17 2.52
C TYR A 103 3.77 14.14 1.85
N SER A 104 2.72 14.27 2.67
CA SER A 104 1.33 14.38 2.22
C SER A 104 0.49 15.12 3.27
N SER A 105 -0.79 15.34 2.98
CA SER A 105 -1.79 15.82 3.94
C SER A 105 -2.94 14.82 4.07
N ALA A 106 -3.66 14.85 5.20
CA ALA A 106 -4.82 13.96 5.39
C ALA A 106 -5.87 14.14 4.29
N ALA A 107 -6.09 15.38 3.85
CA ALA A 107 -7.02 15.70 2.77
C ALA A 107 -6.59 15.05 1.43
N ASP A 108 -5.31 15.11 1.10
CA ASP A 108 -4.78 14.50 -0.12
C ASP A 108 -4.77 12.96 -0.05
N LEU A 109 -4.49 12.38 1.11
CA LEU A 109 -4.60 10.94 1.32
C LEU A 109 -6.04 10.45 1.11
N VAL A 110 -7.05 11.19 1.58
CA VAL A 110 -8.46 10.86 1.32
C VAL A 110 -8.80 10.98 -0.17
N LYS A 111 -8.33 12.02 -0.87
CA LYS A 111 -8.53 12.15 -2.33
C LYS A 111 -7.91 10.98 -3.09
N LEU A 112 -6.67 10.63 -2.77
CA LEU A 112 -5.95 9.50 -3.36
C LEU A 112 -6.68 8.19 -3.10
N ALA A 113 -7.09 7.94 -1.86
CA ALA A 113 -7.86 6.76 -1.49
C ALA A 113 -9.18 6.66 -2.26
N ARG A 114 -9.90 7.78 -2.42
CA ARG A 114 -11.13 7.81 -3.24
C ARG A 114 -10.87 7.40 -4.69
N VAL A 115 -9.78 7.88 -5.29
CA VAL A 115 -9.39 7.47 -6.65
C VAL A 115 -9.06 5.97 -6.69
N ALA A 116 -8.21 5.49 -5.78
CA ALA A 116 -7.77 4.10 -5.74
C ALA A 116 -8.93 3.12 -5.47
N MET A 117 -9.85 3.45 -4.56
CA MET A 117 -11.04 2.65 -4.26
C MET A 117 -12.02 2.55 -5.44
N GLY A 118 -11.89 3.41 -6.45
CA GLY A 118 -12.62 3.28 -7.72
C GLY A 118 -12.16 2.10 -8.59
N TYR A 119 -10.98 1.52 -8.31
CA TYR A 119 -10.46 0.35 -9.02
C TYR A 119 -10.87 -0.94 -8.28
N PRO A 120 -11.66 -1.84 -8.90
CA PRO A 120 -12.18 -3.03 -8.23
C PRO A 120 -11.09 -3.93 -7.62
N LEU A 121 -9.96 -4.09 -8.31
CA LEU A 121 -8.84 -4.89 -7.81
C LEU A 121 -8.23 -4.27 -6.55
N PHE A 122 -8.03 -2.95 -6.51
CA PHE A 122 -7.53 -2.28 -5.31
C PHE A 122 -8.48 -2.49 -4.13
N ALA A 123 -9.79 -2.23 -4.34
CA ALA A 123 -10.81 -2.37 -3.32
C ALA A 123 -10.92 -3.81 -2.78
N GLN A 124 -10.78 -4.82 -3.65
CA GLN A 124 -10.73 -6.22 -3.25
C GLN A 124 -9.51 -6.53 -2.37
N ILE A 125 -8.33 -6.10 -2.79
CA ILE A 125 -7.08 -6.41 -2.09
C ILE A 125 -7.07 -5.79 -0.69
N VAL A 126 -7.40 -4.50 -0.55
CA VAL A 126 -7.34 -3.82 0.77
C VAL A 126 -8.40 -4.32 1.76
N ALA A 127 -9.48 -4.93 1.27
CA ALA A 127 -10.50 -5.60 2.08
C ALA A 127 -10.13 -7.04 2.47
N THR A 128 -9.06 -7.61 1.91
CA THR A 128 -8.63 -8.98 2.18
C THR A 128 -7.85 -9.04 3.50
N SER A 129 -8.22 -9.95 4.41
CA SER A 129 -7.52 -10.08 5.71
C SER A 129 -6.20 -10.83 5.63
N SER A 130 -6.08 -11.80 4.74
CA SER A 130 -4.87 -12.61 4.56
C SER A 130 -4.83 -13.22 3.16
N HIS A 131 -3.62 -13.31 2.59
CA HIS A 131 -3.37 -13.92 1.28
C HIS A 131 -2.28 -15.01 1.40
N PRO A 132 -2.65 -16.29 1.39
CA PRO A 132 -1.69 -17.38 1.35
C PRO A 132 -1.14 -17.56 -0.07
N LEU A 133 0.17 -17.76 -0.20
CA LEU A 133 0.81 -17.98 -1.48
C LEU A 133 1.77 -19.17 -1.40
N ALA A 134 1.26 -20.36 -1.74
CA ALA A 134 2.03 -21.59 -1.73
C ALA A 134 3.10 -21.62 -2.83
N SER A 135 4.11 -22.48 -2.63
CA SER A 135 5.15 -22.75 -3.62
C SER A 135 4.56 -23.39 -4.89
N ASP A 136 5.21 -23.11 -6.01
CA ASP A 136 4.98 -23.81 -7.27
C ASP A 136 6.30 -23.93 -8.06
N TYR A 137 6.24 -24.26 -9.34
CA TYR A 137 7.43 -24.37 -10.19
C TYR A 137 8.21 -23.05 -10.33
N TYR A 138 7.54 -21.91 -10.19
CA TYR A 138 8.10 -20.59 -10.44
C TYR A 138 8.39 -19.78 -9.17
N ARG A 139 7.96 -20.24 -7.99
CA ARG A 139 8.18 -19.52 -6.74
C ARG A 139 8.28 -20.43 -5.52
N HIS A 140 8.98 -19.95 -4.50
CA HIS A 140 8.93 -20.56 -3.18
C HIS A 140 7.58 -20.32 -2.47
N SER A 141 7.41 -20.95 -1.31
CA SER A 141 6.22 -20.73 -0.47
C SER A 141 6.45 -19.49 0.37
N TYR A 142 5.55 -18.53 0.28
CA TYR A 142 5.58 -17.33 1.09
C TYR A 142 4.90 -17.57 2.43
N PRO A 143 5.26 -16.80 3.48
CA PRO A 143 4.39 -16.69 4.64
C PRO A 143 3.02 -16.15 4.20
N ASN A 144 1.99 -16.42 5.00
CA ASN A 144 0.70 -15.76 4.78
C ASN A 144 0.90 -14.25 4.91
N TRP A 145 0.61 -13.53 3.83
CA TRP A 145 0.60 -12.07 3.85
C TRP A 145 -0.65 -11.61 4.56
N ASN A 146 -0.50 -11.24 5.83
CA ASN A 146 -1.60 -10.75 6.64
C ASN A 146 -1.75 -9.25 6.47
N ASN A 147 -3.00 -8.82 6.34
CA ASN A 147 -3.31 -7.40 6.29
C ASN A 147 -3.03 -6.78 7.66
N THR A 148 -2.22 -5.72 7.66
CA THR A 148 -1.97 -4.91 8.86
C THR A 148 -3.24 -4.30 9.48
N LEU A 149 -4.36 -4.26 8.75
CA LEU A 149 -5.69 -3.87 9.24
C LEU A 149 -6.58 -5.07 9.58
N ALA A 150 -6.10 -6.32 9.60
CA ALA A 150 -6.96 -7.50 9.73
C ALA A 150 -7.92 -7.44 10.93
N THR A 151 -7.46 -6.97 12.10
CA THR A 151 -8.32 -6.78 13.27
C THR A 151 -9.39 -5.71 13.02
N PHE A 152 -9.04 -4.57 12.42
CA PHE A 152 -9.98 -3.50 12.10
C PHE A 152 -11.08 -3.97 11.13
N LEU A 153 -10.69 -4.72 10.10
CA LEU A 153 -11.63 -5.33 9.15
C LEU A 153 -12.61 -6.29 9.83
N GLN A 154 -12.18 -6.97 10.90
CA GLN A 154 -13.01 -7.92 11.64
C GLN A 154 -13.92 -7.24 12.68
N THR A 155 -13.45 -6.18 13.33
CA THR A 155 -14.12 -5.60 14.51
C THR A 155 -14.94 -4.35 14.21
N VAL A 156 -14.60 -3.58 13.18
CA VAL A 156 -15.36 -2.39 12.77
C VAL A 156 -16.38 -2.81 11.71
N PRO A 157 -17.70 -2.73 11.98
CA PRO A 157 -18.70 -3.13 11.01
C PRO A 157 -18.45 -2.46 9.66
N GLY A 158 -18.70 -3.13 8.53
CA GLY A 158 -18.57 -2.56 7.19
C GLY A 158 -17.19 -1.98 6.80
N ALA A 159 -16.15 -2.11 7.63
CA ALA A 159 -14.79 -1.71 7.29
C ALA A 159 -14.28 -2.53 6.11
N ASN A 160 -13.55 -1.87 5.21
CA ASN A 160 -13.11 -2.49 3.96
C ASN A 160 -11.74 -2.00 3.47
N GLY A 161 -10.87 -1.50 4.37
CA GLY A 161 -9.53 -1.02 4.03
C GLY A 161 -9.09 0.17 4.87
N ILE A 162 -8.01 0.90 4.53
CA ILE A 162 -7.26 0.86 3.27
C ILE A 162 -5.78 0.54 3.50
N LYS A 163 -5.09 1.30 4.36
CA LYS A 163 -3.67 1.06 4.64
C LYS A 163 -3.19 1.78 5.90
N THR A 164 -2.34 1.12 6.68
CA THR A 164 -1.57 1.70 7.80
C THR A 164 -0.21 2.21 7.35
N GLY A 165 0.36 3.12 8.11
CA GLY A 165 1.78 3.46 8.05
C GLY A 165 2.31 3.74 9.45
N SER A 166 3.60 3.51 9.62
CA SER A 166 4.33 3.84 10.84
C SER A 166 5.67 4.39 10.44
N ASN A 167 6.15 5.37 11.20
CA ASN A 167 7.51 5.82 11.05
C ASN A 167 8.46 4.83 11.76
N ALA A 168 9.55 4.43 11.10
CA ALA A 168 10.53 3.50 11.68
C ALA A 168 11.36 4.11 12.82
N THR A 169 11.44 5.44 12.94
CA THR A 169 12.25 6.17 13.93
C THR A 169 11.44 6.94 14.96
N SER A 170 10.10 6.92 14.87
CA SER A 170 9.21 7.51 15.87
C SER A 170 8.08 6.56 16.27
N THR A 171 7.32 6.94 17.29
CA THR A 171 6.12 6.21 17.73
C THR A 171 4.89 6.60 16.92
N ASP A 172 5.03 7.42 15.88
CA ASP A 172 3.91 7.98 15.15
C ASP A 172 3.36 7.00 14.11
N TRP A 173 2.04 6.96 14.04
CA TRP A 173 1.24 6.14 13.15
C TRP A 173 0.37 7.01 12.25
N CYS A 174 0.10 6.50 11.06
CA CYS A 174 -0.93 7.02 10.18
C CYS A 174 -1.81 5.88 9.68
N MET A 175 -3.04 6.22 9.31
CA MET A 175 -3.97 5.26 8.76
C MET A 175 -4.88 5.97 7.79
N VAL A 176 -5.06 5.37 6.62
CA VAL A 176 -6.16 5.69 5.72
C VAL A 176 -7.12 4.52 5.79
N PHE A 177 -8.38 4.82 6.06
CA PHE A 177 -9.38 3.81 6.38
C PHE A 177 -10.69 4.08 5.64
N SER A 178 -11.46 3.02 5.42
CA SER A 178 -12.77 3.13 4.79
C SER A 178 -13.77 2.13 5.34
N ALA A 179 -15.05 2.47 5.21
CA ALA A 179 -16.16 1.58 5.47
C ALA A 179 -17.36 1.89 4.57
N TYR A 180 -18.17 0.87 4.29
CA TYR A 180 -19.51 1.06 3.73
C TYR A 180 -20.55 1.23 4.85
N ARG A 181 -21.37 2.27 4.74
CA ARG A 181 -22.46 2.61 5.67
C ARG A 181 -23.66 3.14 4.89
N ASN A 182 -24.82 2.50 5.05
CA ASN A 182 -26.08 2.96 4.45
C ASN A 182 -25.98 3.24 2.93
N GLY A 183 -25.20 2.44 2.20
CA GLY A 183 -24.97 2.63 0.75
C GLY A 183 -23.90 3.66 0.38
N HIS A 184 -23.26 4.30 1.35
CA HIS A 184 -22.19 5.27 1.14
C HIS A 184 -20.82 4.67 1.50
N LEU A 185 -19.80 4.98 0.68
CA LEU A 185 -18.40 4.73 1.01
C LEU A 185 -17.87 5.91 1.82
N LEU A 186 -17.50 5.66 3.07
CA LEU A 186 -16.81 6.61 3.94
C LEU A 186 -15.31 6.36 3.85
N ILE A 187 -14.52 7.44 3.74
CA ILE A 187 -13.05 7.38 3.69
C ILE A 187 -12.52 8.45 4.64
N GLY A 188 -11.62 8.05 5.53
CA GLY A 188 -10.93 8.95 6.46
C GLY A 188 -9.42 8.73 6.43
N ALA A 189 -8.68 9.71 6.92
CA ALA A 189 -7.25 9.63 7.12
C ALA A 189 -6.87 10.29 8.45
N GLU A 190 -6.00 9.63 9.19
CA GLU A 190 -5.37 10.14 10.40
C GLU A 190 -3.85 10.06 10.25
N MET A 191 -3.16 11.08 10.74
CA MET A 191 -1.71 11.20 10.67
C MET A 191 -1.16 11.60 12.03
N GLN A 192 0.03 11.09 12.37
CA GLN A 192 0.77 11.43 13.59
C GLN A 192 0.06 11.03 14.89
N ALA A 193 -0.68 9.92 14.87
CA ALA A 193 -1.18 9.29 16.11
C ALA A 193 0.00 8.70 16.88
N HIS A 194 0.08 8.88 18.20
CA HIS A 194 1.28 8.50 18.97
C HIS A 194 1.35 7.01 19.35
N SER A 195 0.42 6.19 18.85
CA SER A 195 0.46 4.73 18.96
C SER A 195 -0.46 4.06 17.95
N SER A 196 -0.23 2.77 17.68
CA SER A 196 -1.15 1.94 16.90
C SER A 196 -2.53 1.84 17.58
N GLN A 197 -2.57 1.66 18.90
CA GLN A 197 -3.85 1.57 19.62
C GLN A 197 -4.69 2.85 19.44
N GLN A 198 -4.05 4.01 19.44
CA GLN A 198 -4.72 5.28 19.21
C GLN A 198 -5.29 5.36 17.79
N VAL A 199 -4.46 5.18 16.75
CA VAL A 199 -4.91 5.36 15.35
C VAL A 199 -6.06 4.42 14.98
N PHE A 200 -6.07 3.20 15.51
CA PHE A 200 -7.15 2.24 15.26
C PHE A 200 -8.45 2.62 16.01
N ASN A 201 -8.34 3.14 17.23
CA ASN A 201 -9.51 3.61 17.99
C ASN A 201 -10.11 4.87 17.37
N ASP A 202 -9.27 5.83 17.00
CA ASP A 202 -9.68 7.10 16.41
C ASP A 202 -10.31 6.87 15.03
N ALA A 203 -9.72 6.01 14.19
CA ALA A 203 -10.33 5.57 12.93
C ALA A 203 -11.73 4.94 13.13
N ALA A 204 -11.90 4.06 14.12
CA ALA A 204 -13.19 3.45 14.42
C ALA A 204 -14.22 4.49 14.88
N ASN A 205 -13.80 5.45 15.72
CA ASN A 205 -14.64 6.54 16.20
C ASN A 205 -15.07 7.48 15.07
N ILE A 206 -14.15 7.85 14.18
CA ILE A 206 -14.43 8.72 13.01
C ILE A 206 -15.47 8.08 12.10
N LEU A 207 -15.44 6.75 11.91
CA LEU A 207 -16.44 6.05 11.08
C LEU A 207 -17.81 5.87 11.75
N ASN A 208 -17.92 6.11 13.06
CA ASN A 208 -19.17 6.01 13.81
C ASN A 208 -19.94 7.34 13.90
N HIS A 209 -19.32 8.45 13.50
CA HIS A 209 -19.89 9.80 13.51
C HIS A 209 -20.11 10.34 12.09
#